data_AF-A0A656JXI4-F1
#
_entry.id   AF-A0A656JXI4-F1
#
_cell.length_a   1.000
_cell.length_b   1.000
_cell.length_c   1.000
_cell.angle_alpha   90.00
_cell.angle_beta   90.00
_cell.angle_gamma   90.00
#
_symmetry.space_group_name_H-M   'P 1'
#
loop_
_entity.id
_entity.type
_entity.pdbx_description
1 polymer ?
#
loop_
_entity_poly.entity_id
_entity_poly.type
_entity_poly.pdbx_seq_one_letter_code
_entity_poly.pdbx_strand_id
1 'polypeptide(L)'
;SATRRCLDKAGWSLDELDLIEANEAFAAQSLSVGKELGLDPQKLNVNGGAIAIGHPIGASGCRVLVTLLHEMIRRDAKKGL
;
A
#
# COMPACT_ATOMS: atom_id res chain seq x y z
N SER A 1 12.97 -2.05 -6.50
CA SER A 1 12.26 -1.17 -5.55
C SER A 1 12.22 -1.81 -4.17
N ALA A 2 11.87 -1.06 -3.11
CA ALA A 2 11.66 -1.63 -1.77
C ALA A 2 10.57 -2.70 -1.78
N THR A 3 9.48 -2.47 -2.52
CA THR A 3 8.40 -3.44 -2.74
C THR A 3 8.90 -4.78 -3.27
N ARG A 4 9.61 -4.80 -4.42
CA ARG A 4 10.15 -6.05 -5.00
C ARG A 4 11.02 -6.80 -4.00
N ARG A 5 11.96 -6.10 -3.33
CA ARG A 5 12.84 -6.71 -2.31
C ARG A 5 12.08 -7.26 -1.09
N CYS A 6 10.95 -6.66 -0.71
CA CYS A 6 10.12 -7.13 0.40
C CYS A 6 9.39 -8.42 0.00
N LEU A 7 8.76 -8.42 -1.18
CA LEU A 7 8.06 -9.57 -1.74
C LEU A 7 9.00 -10.76 -1.99
N ASP A 8 10.19 -10.51 -2.56
CA ASP A 8 11.22 -11.52 -2.76
C ASP A 8 11.62 -12.19 -1.44
N LYS A 9 11.75 -11.40 -0.36
CA LYS A 9 12.07 -11.93 0.98
C LYS A 9 10.92 -12.72 1.60
N ALA A 10 9.68 -12.31 1.34
CA ALA A 10 8.49 -13.03 1.81
C ALA A 10 8.18 -14.28 0.96
N GLY A 11 8.80 -14.40 -0.22
CA GLY A 11 8.47 -15.44 -1.20
C GLY A 11 7.07 -15.25 -1.79
N TRP A 12 6.61 -13.99 -1.89
CA TRP A 12 5.26 -13.66 -2.40
C TRP A 12 5.34 -13.04 -3.77
N SER A 13 4.32 -13.27 -4.59
CA SER A 13 4.06 -12.49 -5.79
C SER A 13 3.04 -11.38 -5.53
N LEU A 14 2.95 -10.41 -6.46
CA LEU A 14 2.06 -9.26 -6.33
C LEU A 14 0.57 -9.63 -6.32
N ASP A 15 0.19 -10.66 -7.07
CA ASP A 15 -1.18 -11.15 -7.18
C ASP A 15 -1.70 -11.81 -5.90
N GLU A 16 -0.78 -12.30 -5.06
CA GLU A 16 -1.10 -12.87 -3.74
C GLU A 16 -1.44 -11.81 -2.69
N LEU A 17 -1.17 -10.52 -2.96
CA LEU A 17 -1.53 -9.45 -2.04
C LEU A 17 -3.04 -9.22 -2.06
N ASP A 18 -3.63 -9.10 -0.89
CA ASP A 18 -5.06 -8.81 -0.72
C ASP A 18 -5.32 -7.30 -0.67
N LEU A 19 -4.41 -6.56 -0.01
CA LEU A 19 -4.51 -5.12 0.22
C LEU A 19 -3.13 -4.47 0.17
N ILE A 20 -3.08 -3.22 -0.27
CA ILE A 20 -1.84 -2.44 -0.39
C ILE A 20 -2.10 -1.03 0.14
N GLU A 21 -1.25 -0.56 1.05
CA GLU A 21 -1.19 0.84 1.46
C GLU A 21 0.16 1.43 1.05
N ALA A 22 0.16 2.29 0.04
CA ALA A 22 1.33 3.02 -0.42
C ALA A 22 1.13 4.52 -0.25
N ASN A 23 2.05 5.19 0.45
CA ASN A 23 1.91 6.61 0.75
C ASN A 23 1.81 7.47 -0.53
N GLU A 24 0.76 8.29 -0.59
CA GLU A 24 0.49 9.19 -1.71
C GLU A 24 1.06 10.59 -1.47
N ALA A 25 2.38 10.71 -1.46
CA ALA A 25 3.01 12.02 -1.28
C ALA A 25 2.66 12.99 -2.43
N PHE A 26 2.56 12.46 -3.66
CA PHE A 26 2.15 13.19 -4.86
C PHE A 26 1.41 12.26 -5.82
N ALA A 27 0.33 12.72 -6.45
CA ALA A 27 -0.46 11.92 -7.39
C ALA A 27 0.39 11.35 -8.54
N ALA A 28 1.25 12.17 -9.14
CA ALA A 28 2.11 11.75 -10.25
C ALA A 28 3.07 10.61 -9.84
N GLN A 29 3.63 10.68 -8.62
CA GLN A 29 4.50 9.64 -8.09
C GLN A 29 3.72 8.35 -7.83
N SER A 30 2.56 8.43 -7.19
CA SER A 30 1.73 7.26 -6.86
C SER A 30 1.27 6.53 -8.11
N LEU A 31 0.82 7.27 -9.13
CA LEU A 31 0.44 6.71 -10.43
C LEU A 31 1.62 6.05 -11.14
N SER A 32 2.80 6.70 -11.15
CA SER A 32 3.99 6.13 -11.79
C SER A 32 4.43 4.84 -11.11
N VAL A 33 4.45 4.81 -9.78
CA VAL A 33 4.85 3.62 -9.01
C VAL A 33 3.83 2.50 -9.17
N GLY A 34 2.54 2.81 -9.08
CA GLY A 34 1.47 1.83 -9.29
C GLY A 34 1.56 1.17 -10.66
N LYS A 35 1.82 1.96 -11.71
CA LYS A 35 2.00 1.46 -13.07
C LYS A 35 3.29 0.63 -13.24
N GLU A 36 4.42 1.09 -12.71
CA GLU A 36 5.71 0.39 -12.85
C GLU A 36 5.74 -0.94 -12.09
N LEU A 37 5.05 -1.01 -10.95
CA LEU A 37 4.95 -2.23 -10.16
C LEU A 37 3.79 -3.13 -10.60
N GLY A 38 2.84 -2.63 -11.39
CA GLY A 38 1.66 -3.40 -11.79
C GLY A 38 0.71 -3.67 -10.61
N LEU A 39 0.55 -2.69 -9.71
CA LEU A 39 -0.35 -2.81 -8.57
C LEU A 39 -1.80 -2.78 -9.04
N ASP A 40 -2.64 -3.64 -8.46
CA ASP A 40 -4.08 -3.62 -8.69
C ASP A 40 -4.71 -2.37 -8.02
N PRO A 41 -5.29 -1.44 -8.80
CA PRO A 41 -5.93 -0.24 -8.25
C PRO A 41 -7.10 -0.55 -7.31
N GLN A 42 -7.73 -1.73 -7.41
CA GLN A 42 -8.83 -2.13 -6.53
C GLN A 42 -8.36 -2.58 -5.15
N LYS A 43 -7.06 -2.87 -4.99
CA LYS A 43 -6.43 -3.27 -3.73
C LYS A 43 -5.56 -2.18 -3.12
N LEU A 44 -5.22 -1.15 -3.89
CA LEU A 44 -4.35 -0.05 -3.49
C LEU A 44 -5.15 1.09 -2.84
N ASN A 45 -4.77 1.47 -1.61
CA ASN A 45 -5.29 2.64 -0.88
C ASN A 45 -6.83 2.69 -0.86
N VAL A 46 -7.47 1.56 -0.57
CA VAL A 46 -8.93 1.35 -0.71
C VAL A 46 -9.79 2.27 0.15
N ASN A 47 -9.20 2.87 1.21
CA ASN A 47 -9.86 3.83 2.10
C ASN A 47 -9.35 5.27 1.88
N GLY A 48 -8.64 5.53 0.77
CA GLY A 48 -7.99 6.81 0.46
C GLY A 48 -6.57 6.92 1.04
N GLY A 49 -5.73 7.73 0.40
CA GLY A 49 -4.35 7.94 0.81
C GLY A 49 -4.04 9.37 1.29
N ALA A 50 -2.76 9.70 1.30
CA ALA A 50 -2.25 10.92 1.93
C ALA A 50 -2.68 12.22 1.22
N ILE A 51 -3.09 12.15 -0.06
CA ILE A 51 -3.66 13.30 -0.79
C ILE A 51 -4.96 13.76 -0.12
N ALA A 52 -5.80 12.81 0.31
CA ALA A 52 -7.08 13.11 0.95
C ALA A 52 -6.96 13.26 2.48
N ILE A 53 -6.16 12.39 3.11
CA ILE A 53 -6.10 12.25 4.57
C ILE A 53 -4.99 13.12 5.20
N GLY A 54 -4.08 13.64 4.40
CA GLY A 54 -2.92 14.42 4.83
C GLY A 54 -1.68 13.56 5.09
N HIS A 55 -0.53 14.23 5.13
CA HIS A 55 0.79 13.60 5.20
C HIS A 55 1.66 14.22 6.32
N PRO A 56 1.43 13.88 7.61
CA PRO A 56 2.38 14.21 8.67
C PRO A 56 3.64 13.36 8.47
N ILE A 57 4.71 13.99 7.93
CA ILE A 57 5.88 13.28 7.36
C ILE A 57 6.43 12.20 8.30
N GLY A 58 6.67 12.55 9.58
CA GLY A 58 7.23 11.61 10.56
C GLY A 58 6.27 10.48 11.01
N ALA A 59 4.96 10.68 10.89
CA ALA A 59 3.95 9.73 11.36
C ALA A 59 3.35 8.87 10.24
N SER A 60 3.56 9.25 8.97
CA SER A 60 2.86 8.65 7.84
C SER A 60 3.17 7.17 7.64
N GLY A 61 4.39 6.73 7.94
CA GLY A 61 4.76 5.29 7.89
C GLY A 61 3.97 4.44 8.87
N CYS A 62 3.78 4.92 10.11
CA CYS A 62 2.93 4.23 11.09
C CYS A 62 1.45 4.31 10.69
N ARG A 63 1.00 5.48 10.20
CA ARG A 63 -0.39 5.69 9.77
C ARG A 63 -0.81 4.71 8.66
N VAL A 64 -0.01 4.56 7.60
CA VAL A 64 -0.34 3.63 6.49
C VAL A 64 -0.41 2.19 6.97
N LEU A 65 0.54 1.77 7.83
CA LEU A 65 0.55 0.42 8.39
C LEU A 65 -0.68 0.15 9.26
N VAL A 66 -1.05 1.09 10.14
CA VAL A 66 -2.24 0.95 11.00
C VAL A 66 -3.51 0.90 10.15
N THR A 67 -3.60 1.73 9.12
CA THR A 67 -4.73 1.72 8.18
C THR A 67 -4.86 0.37 7.48
N LEU A 68 -3.75 -0.17 6.99
CA LEU A 68 -3.69 -1.50 6.36
C LEU A 68 -4.15 -2.60 7.33
N LEU A 69 -3.62 -2.64 8.56
CA LEU A 69 -3.96 -3.67 9.54
C LEU A 69 -5.45 -3.68 9.89
N HIS A 70 -6.04 -2.50 10.14
CA HIS A 70 -7.47 -2.41 10.42
C HIS A 70 -8.33 -2.86 9.23
N GLU A 71 -7.93 -2.51 8.02
CA GLU A 71 -8.64 -2.94 6.81
C GLU A 71 -8.52 -4.44 6.57
N MET A 72 -7.34 -5.01 6.80
CA MET A 72 -7.11 -6.45 6.70
C MET A 72 -7.97 -7.22 7.70
N ILE A 73 -8.04 -6.77 8.95
CA ILE A 73 -8.92 -7.37 9.97
C ILE A 73 -10.39 -7.29 9.53
N ARG A 74 -10.82 -6.14 8.97
CA ARG A 74 -12.19 -5.95 8.50
C ARG A 74 -12.57 -6.89 7.36
N ARG A 75 -11.64 -7.22 6.47
CA ARG A 75 -11.86 -8.09 5.30
C ARG A 75 -11.44 -9.55 5.49
N ASP A 76 -10.94 -9.90 6.66
CA ASP A 76 -10.24 -11.17 6.91
C ASP A 76 -9.09 -11.46 5.91
N ALA A 77 -8.42 -10.40 5.44
CA ALA A 77 -7.29 -10.49 4.51
C ALA A 77 -6.04 -11.04 5.19
N LYS A 78 -5.18 -11.72 4.42
CA LYS A 78 -4.02 -12.47 4.94
C LYS A 78 -2.69 -11.87 4.52
N LYS A 79 -2.61 -11.21 3.36
CA LYS A 79 -1.37 -10.64 2.82
C LYS A 79 -1.54 -9.17 2.49
N GLY A 80 -0.85 -8.32 3.25
CA GLY A 80 -0.83 -6.87 3.05
C GLY A 80 0.56 -6.36 2.70
N LEU A 81 0.62 -5.27 1.95
CA LEU A 81 1.85 -4.55 1.62
C LEU A 81 1.78 -3.07 2.01
#